data_AF-A0A1T5LPE0-F1
#
_entry.id   AF-A0A1T5LPE0-F1
#
_cell.length_a   1.000
_cell.length_b   1.000
_cell.length_c   1.000
_cell.angle_alpha   90.00
_cell.angle_beta   90.00
_cell.angle_gamma   90.00
#
_symmetry.space_group_name_H-M   'P 1'
#
loop_
_entity.id
_entity.type
_entity.pdbx_description
1 polymer ?
#
loop_
_entity_poly.entity_id
_entity_poly.type
_entity_poly.pdbx_seq_one_letter_code
_entity_poly.pdbx_strand_id
1 'polypeptide(L)'
;MKALFPYQNYSLVNLPKETWKDIPAFEGLYKISNYGRIKSLPRETVMNTPQGGSYTSQEKIRKSKLEVKLNKTIQQNLYTVIITLYLDGITYHYSVPRLVYNIFNEPFDLDDKTIFISYKDGDGRNTHVDNLVKSDISTIKLASYKKGRAISHLTVLSKPVTQFDMEGNPIASFPSMYEAGKITGFGGRNIAEVVSGKVHMYKGFFWKEGIHKRKLNLGKIERNVTRETIHTSLKKRLRLRNIDPDNLPPFLNLSTESMPGERWKDAPGYEGLYKVSNYGRGKALQKITYGKQQKWMPEQIQRLTVDFRIDAKGKEVPGSTFVCMAKEGKKRVVSIPRLVYYLFVEKFDLHDANWRIYYKDGNSLNLNANNLLLKRGVWSFSNIKKSIAKK
;
A
#
# COMPACT_ATOMS: atom_id res chain seq x y z
N MET A 1 -36.97 -32.55 30.63
CA MET A 1 -35.65 -32.69 31.29
C MET A 1 -34.56 -32.61 30.24
N LYS A 2 -33.56 -31.72 30.38
CA LYS A 2 -32.39 -31.74 29.47
C LYS A 2 -31.63 -33.05 29.72
N ALA A 3 -31.33 -33.79 28.65
CA ALA A 3 -30.50 -34.98 28.76
C ALA A 3 -29.14 -34.59 29.38
N LEU A 4 -28.74 -35.32 30.44
CA LEU A 4 -27.45 -35.12 31.08
C LEU A 4 -26.35 -35.62 30.14
N PHE A 5 -25.26 -34.87 30.03
CA PHE A 5 -24.07 -35.37 29.35
C PHE A 5 -23.45 -36.53 30.15
N PRO A 6 -22.79 -37.50 29.50
CA PRO A 6 -22.22 -38.66 30.20
C PRO A 6 -21.30 -38.28 31.37
N TYR A 7 -20.47 -37.25 31.24
CA TYR A 7 -19.57 -36.79 32.31
C TYR A 7 -20.30 -36.21 33.55
N GLN A 8 -21.60 -35.94 33.44
CA GLN A 8 -22.46 -35.47 34.53
C GLN A 8 -23.16 -36.63 35.27
N ASN A 9 -23.08 -37.86 34.75
CA ASN A 9 -23.65 -39.04 35.38
C ASN A 9 -22.66 -39.69 36.35
N TYR A 10 -22.96 -39.61 37.65
CA TYR A 10 -22.13 -40.15 38.74
C TYR A 10 -22.48 -41.59 39.16
N SER A 11 -23.47 -42.21 38.54
CA SER A 11 -23.85 -43.61 38.84
C SER A 11 -22.74 -44.58 38.45
N LEU A 12 -22.47 -45.62 39.24
CA LEU A 12 -21.55 -46.68 38.83
C LEU A 12 -22.14 -47.61 37.76
N VAL A 13 -23.45 -47.48 37.48
CA VAL A 13 -24.10 -48.24 36.40
C VAL A 13 -23.55 -47.79 35.04
N ASN A 14 -23.15 -48.77 34.23
CA ASN A 14 -22.66 -48.54 32.90
C ASN A 14 -23.76 -48.01 31.97
N LEU A 15 -23.39 -47.06 31.12
CA LEU A 15 -24.22 -46.66 29.99
C LEU A 15 -24.29 -47.79 28.94
N PRO A 16 -25.30 -47.79 28.06
CA PRO A 16 -25.36 -48.77 26.96
C PRO A 16 -24.07 -48.75 26.13
N LYS A 17 -23.44 -49.92 25.94
CA LYS A 17 -22.17 -50.08 25.21
C LYS A 17 -20.99 -49.28 25.79
N GLU A 18 -21.03 -48.97 27.09
CA GLU A 18 -19.91 -48.35 27.77
C GLU A 18 -18.78 -49.36 28.03
N THR A 19 -17.58 -49.01 27.58
CA THR A 19 -16.36 -49.79 27.77
C THR A 19 -15.34 -48.97 28.53
N TRP A 20 -14.63 -49.58 29.47
CA TRP A 20 -13.65 -48.93 30.34
C TRP A 20 -12.24 -49.44 30.08
N LYS A 21 -11.25 -48.54 30.07
CA LYS A 21 -9.82 -48.84 29.97
C LYS A 21 -9.04 -48.08 31.04
N ASP A 22 -7.89 -48.62 31.45
CA ASP A 22 -6.97 -47.92 32.35
C ASP A 22 -6.39 -46.67 31.67
N ILE A 23 -6.18 -45.62 32.46
CA ILE A 23 -5.52 -44.40 31.97
C ILE A 23 -4.00 -44.63 32.08
N PRO A 24 -3.22 -44.48 30.98
CA PRO A 24 -1.77 -44.67 31.02
C PRO A 24 -1.09 -43.83 32.10
N ALA A 25 -0.12 -44.42 32.82
CA ALA A 25 0.56 -43.87 34.00
C ALA A 25 -0.30 -43.73 35.27
N PHE A 26 -1.55 -44.18 35.23
CA PHE A 26 -2.50 -44.18 36.34
C PHE A 26 -3.19 -45.54 36.51
N GLU A 27 -2.54 -46.60 36.04
CA GLU A 27 -3.02 -47.98 36.08
C GLU A 27 -3.33 -48.40 37.52
N GLY A 28 -4.48 -49.06 37.73
CA GLY A 28 -4.92 -49.43 39.07
C GLY A 28 -5.47 -48.27 39.91
N LEU A 29 -5.34 -47.01 39.47
CA LEU A 29 -5.90 -45.85 40.17
C LEU A 29 -7.13 -45.29 39.46
N TYR A 30 -7.11 -45.18 38.13
CA TYR A 30 -8.19 -44.57 37.36
C TYR A 30 -8.48 -45.31 36.05
N LYS A 31 -9.77 -45.39 35.70
CA LYS A 31 -10.24 -45.86 34.39
C LYS A 31 -11.06 -44.79 33.69
N ILE A 32 -11.00 -44.75 32.37
CA ILE A 32 -11.80 -43.89 31.51
C ILE A 32 -12.68 -44.71 30.57
N SER A 33 -13.89 -44.25 30.32
CA SER A 33 -14.82 -44.88 29.38
C SER A 33 -14.79 -44.26 27.99
N ASN A 34 -15.30 -44.99 26.99
CA ASN A 34 -15.51 -44.47 25.64
C ASN A 34 -16.48 -43.27 25.58
N TYR A 35 -17.24 -43.01 26.65
CA TYR A 35 -18.07 -41.81 26.82
C TYR A 35 -17.31 -40.63 27.45
N GLY A 36 -16.06 -40.82 27.90
CA GLY A 36 -15.29 -39.82 28.64
C GLY A 36 -15.65 -39.71 30.12
N ARG A 37 -16.35 -40.71 30.67
CA ARG A 37 -16.55 -40.81 32.12
C ARG A 37 -15.27 -41.37 32.73
N ILE A 38 -14.91 -40.90 33.93
CA ILE A 38 -13.67 -41.29 34.59
C ILE A 38 -14.03 -41.78 35.99
N LYS A 39 -13.53 -42.95 36.37
CA LYS A 39 -13.74 -43.52 37.69
C LYS A 39 -12.41 -43.71 38.41
N SER A 40 -12.39 -43.41 39.71
CA SER A 40 -11.30 -43.83 40.59
C SER A 40 -11.59 -45.21 41.11
N LEU A 41 -10.60 -46.09 41.07
CA LEU A 41 -10.69 -47.45 41.59
C LEU A 41 -10.48 -47.48 43.11
N PRO A 42 -10.91 -48.55 43.79
CA PRO A 42 -10.66 -48.71 45.21
C PRO A 42 -9.15 -48.76 45.50
N ARG A 43 -8.71 -48.02 46.52
CA ARG A 43 -7.31 -48.01 46.95
C ARG A 43 -7.20 -47.66 48.42
N GLU A 44 -6.25 -48.29 49.09
CA GLU A 44 -5.83 -47.93 50.44
C GLU A 44 -4.90 -46.72 50.38
N THR A 45 -5.24 -45.69 51.15
CA THR A 45 -4.42 -44.50 51.27
C THR A 45 -3.94 -44.41 52.71
N VAL A 46 -2.62 -44.40 52.90
CA VAL A 46 -2.00 -44.19 54.20
C VAL A 46 -2.09 -42.69 54.54
N MET A 47 -2.61 -42.38 55.71
CA MET A 47 -2.75 -41.01 56.20
C MET A 47 -1.38 -40.51 56.67
N ASN A 48 -0.99 -39.33 56.19
CA ASN A 48 0.24 -38.67 56.63
C ASN A 48 -0.02 -37.88 57.93
N THR A 49 -0.42 -38.58 58.99
CA THR A 49 -0.69 -38.01 60.31
C THR A 49 0.28 -38.60 61.35
N PRO A 50 0.61 -37.88 62.43
CA PRO A 50 1.53 -38.37 63.46
C PRO A 50 1.10 -39.68 64.14
N GLN A 51 -0.21 -39.99 64.12
CA GLN A 51 -0.79 -41.20 64.71
C GLN A 51 -0.77 -42.40 63.75
N GLY A 52 -0.45 -42.20 62.47
CA GLY A 52 -0.62 -43.21 61.43
C GLY A 52 -2.10 -43.58 61.20
N GLY A 53 -2.39 -44.18 60.05
CA GLY A 53 -3.73 -44.65 59.71
C GLY A 53 -3.83 -44.99 58.23
N SER A 54 -4.78 -45.84 57.86
CA SER A 54 -5.11 -46.10 56.46
C SER A 54 -6.62 -46.05 56.27
N TYR A 55 -7.06 -45.56 55.12
CA TYR A 55 -8.46 -45.65 54.72
C TYR A 55 -8.56 -46.22 53.32
N THR A 56 -9.54 -47.10 53.11
CA THR A 56 -9.86 -47.65 51.79
C THR A 56 -10.89 -46.74 51.13
N SER A 57 -10.45 -46.05 50.09
CA SER A 57 -11.39 -45.33 49.23
C SER A 57 -12.14 -46.33 48.35
N GLN A 58 -13.44 -46.11 48.16
CA GLN A 58 -14.30 -46.94 47.30
C GLN A 58 -14.30 -46.44 45.85
N GLU A 59 -14.73 -47.30 44.92
CA GLU A 59 -14.90 -46.94 43.52
C GLU A 59 -15.91 -45.78 43.39
N LYS A 60 -15.58 -44.76 42.59
CA LYS A 60 -16.50 -43.65 42.31
C LYS A 60 -16.22 -42.96 40.99
N ILE A 61 -17.28 -42.47 40.35
CA ILE A 61 -17.15 -41.59 39.19
C ILE A 61 -16.62 -40.23 39.65
N ARG A 62 -15.56 -39.76 38.99
CA ARG A 62 -14.91 -38.48 39.27
C ARG A 62 -15.65 -37.34 38.59
N LYS A 63 -15.83 -36.24 39.34
CA LYS A 63 -16.37 -34.99 38.83
C LYS A 63 -15.39 -34.33 37.87
N SER A 64 -15.80 -34.29 36.60
CA SER A 64 -15.13 -33.49 35.57
C SER A 64 -15.56 -32.02 35.68
N LYS A 65 -14.64 -31.12 35.35
CA LYS A 65 -14.90 -29.68 35.27
C LYS A 65 -15.17 -29.30 33.81
N LEU A 66 -16.09 -28.37 33.61
CA LEU A 66 -16.39 -27.80 32.30
C LEU A 66 -15.68 -26.45 32.18
N GLU A 67 -14.70 -26.35 31.28
CA GLU A 67 -14.14 -25.06 30.89
C GLU A 67 -15.01 -24.39 29.82
N VAL A 68 -15.27 -23.11 30.01
CA VAL A 68 -16.14 -22.30 29.14
C VAL A 68 -15.32 -21.14 28.60
N LYS A 69 -15.26 -21.01 27.27
CA LYS A 69 -14.60 -19.90 26.59
C LYS A 69 -15.57 -19.21 25.64
N LEU A 70 -15.81 -17.91 25.84
CA LEU A 70 -16.64 -17.13 24.93
C LEU A 70 -15.92 -16.91 23.60
N ASN A 71 -16.55 -17.33 22.49
CA ASN A 71 -16.17 -16.91 21.16
C ASN A 71 -16.78 -15.53 20.88
N LYS A 72 -15.95 -14.49 20.91
CA LYS A 72 -16.38 -13.09 20.71
C LYS A 72 -16.94 -12.81 19.31
N THR A 73 -16.59 -13.60 18.29
CA THR A 73 -17.04 -13.38 16.91
C THR A 73 -18.53 -13.72 16.74
N ILE A 74 -18.97 -14.84 17.32
CA ILE A 74 -20.35 -15.32 17.19
C ILE A 74 -21.16 -15.19 18.49
N GLN A 75 -20.54 -14.70 19.57
CA GLN A 75 -21.13 -14.60 20.91
C GLN A 75 -21.67 -15.94 21.45
N GLN A 76 -20.94 -17.02 21.18
CA GLN A 76 -21.28 -18.37 21.66
C GLN A 76 -20.16 -18.95 22.54
N ASN A 77 -20.55 -19.75 23.52
CA ASN A 77 -19.63 -20.44 24.40
C ASN A 77 -19.06 -21.70 23.75
N LEU A 78 -17.75 -21.85 23.82
CA LEU A 78 -17.03 -23.08 23.52
C LEU A 78 -16.76 -23.82 24.82
N TYR A 79 -16.92 -25.13 24.79
CA TYR A 79 -16.85 -25.99 25.95
C TYR A 79 -15.70 -26.99 25.82
N THR A 80 -14.99 -27.25 26.92
CA THR A 80 -14.02 -28.35 27.02
C THR A 80 -14.19 -29.04 28.36
N VAL A 81 -14.37 -30.36 28.34
CA VAL A 81 -14.41 -31.16 29.57
C VAL A 81 -12.97 -31.49 30.00
N ILE A 82 -12.64 -31.17 31.25
CA ILE A 82 -11.34 -31.42 31.86
C ILE A 82 -11.50 -32.25 33.14
N ILE A 83 -10.46 -33.00 33.48
CA ILE A 83 -10.41 -33.81 34.69
C ILE A 83 -9.15 -33.49 35.49
N THR A 84 -9.26 -33.66 36.81
CA THR A 84 -8.12 -33.62 37.72
C THR A 84 -7.86 -35.03 38.26
N LEU A 85 -6.65 -35.54 38.03
CA LEU A 85 -6.15 -36.84 38.52
C LEU A 85 -5.05 -36.60 39.55
N TYR A 86 -4.86 -37.57 40.45
CA TYR A 86 -3.89 -37.48 41.53
C TYR A 86 -3.00 -38.73 41.56
N LEU A 87 -1.69 -38.53 41.52
CA LEU A 87 -0.67 -39.59 41.60
C LEU A 87 0.47 -39.07 42.48
N ASP A 88 0.82 -39.84 43.51
CA ASP A 88 1.94 -39.57 44.44
C ASP A 88 1.98 -38.15 45.02
N GLY A 89 0.82 -37.63 45.42
CA GLY A 89 0.68 -36.27 45.96
C GLY A 89 0.70 -35.16 44.90
N ILE A 90 0.97 -35.49 43.63
CA ILE A 90 0.97 -34.56 42.50
C ILE A 90 -0.40 -34.54 41.83
N THR A 91 -0.83 -33.35 41.42
CA THR A 91 -2.12 -33.12 40.75
C THR A 91 -1.91 -32.91 39.26
N TYR A 92 -2.62 -33.66 38.43
CA TYR A 92 -2.55 -33.60 36.97
C TYR A 92 -3.89 -33.16 36.38
N HIS A 93 -3.84 -32.23 35.43
CA HIS A 93 -5.03 -31.73 34.74
C HIS A 93 -5.01 -32.18 33.28
N TYR A 94 -6.01 -32.96 32.88
CA TYR A 94 -6.10 -33.47 31.52
C TYR A 94 -7.39 -33.04 30.83
N SER A 95 -7.29 -32.86 29.51
CA SER A 95 -8.45 -32.75 28.64
C SER A 95 -9.05 -34.15 28.45
N VAL A 96 -10.30 -34.32 28.85
CA VAL A 96 -11.04 -35.59 28.69
C VAL A 96 -11.08 -36.07 27.23
N PRO A 97 -11.39 -35.25 26.21
CA PRO A 97 -11.37 -35.73 24.82
C PRO A 97 -9.98 -36.16 24.34
N ARG A 98 -8.89 -35.54 24.83
CA ARG A 98 -7.54 -36.02 24.53
C ARG A 98 -7.30 -37.40 25.12
N LEU A 99 -7.69 -37.64 26.37
CA LEU A 99 -7.60 -38.96 27.01
C LEU A 99 -8.42 -40.01 26.27
N VAL A 100 -9.69 -39.71 25.95
CA VAL A 100 -10.55 -40.65 25.21
C VAL A 100 -9.95 -41.00 23.86
N TYR A 101 -9.52 -40.01 23.07
CA TYR A 101 -8.93 -40.28 21.75
C TYR A 101 -7.63 -41.07 21.85
N ASN A 102 -6.77 -40.72 22.81
CA ASN A 102 -5.51 -41.40 23.06
C ASN A 102 -5.68 -42.90 23.34
N ILE A 103 -6.69 -43.26 24.14
CA ILE A 103 -6.89 -44.60 24.67
C ILE A 103 -7.79 -45.48 23.78
N PHE A 104 -8.73 -44.88 23.05
CA PHE A 104 -9.70 -45.60 22.23
C PHE A 104 -9.45 -45.52 20.72
N ASN A 105 -8.69 -44.54 20.22
CA ASN A 105 -8.41 -44.39 18.79
C ASN A 105 -6.94 -44.60 18.44
N GLU A 106 -6.06 -43.70 18.91
CA GLU A 106 -4.65 -43.68 18.51
C GLU A 106 -3.82 -43.11 19.67
N PRO A 107 -2.83 -43.85 20.19
CA PRO A 107 -1.95 -43.35 21.25
C PRO A 107 -1.02 -42.24 20.73
N PHE A 108 -0.80 -41.24 21.56
CA PHE A 108 0.10 -40.11 21.31
C PHE A 108 0.59 -39.49 22.62
N ASP A 109 1.59 -38.60 22.55
CA ASP A 109 2.06 -37.86 23.73
C ASP A 109 1.01 -36.83 24.16
N LEU A 110 0.44 -37.00 25.36
CA LEU A 110 -0.57 -36.10 25.90
C LEU A 110 -0.04 -34.67 26.13
N ASP A 111 1.27 -34.49 26.25
CA ASP A 111 1.93 -33.19 26.38
C ASP A 111 2.20 -32.51 25.02
N ASP A 112 2.07 -33.24 23.91
CA ASP A 112 2.20 -32.67 22.56
C ASP A 112 0.98 -31.80 22.21
N LYS A 113 1.20 -30.49 22.28
CA LYS A 113 0.21 -29.44 21.98
C LYS A 113 -0.04 -29.23 20.48
N THR A 114 0.70 -29.92 19.61
CA THR A 114 0.50 -29.86 18.15
C THR A 114 -0.61 -30.80 17.67
N ILE A 115 -1.00 -31.77 18.50
CA ILE A 115 -2.10 -32.70 18.22
C ILE A 115 -3.40 -32.04 18.66
N PHE A 116 -4.31 -31.78 17.72
CA PHE A 116 -5.62 -31.18 18.02
C PHE A 116 -6.71 -32.23 17.91
N ILE A 117 -7.50 -32.39 18.98
CA ILE A 117 -8.70 -33.21 18.96
C ILE A 117 -9.90 -32.27 18.84
N SER A 118 -10.68 -32.46 17.77
CA SER A 118 -11.90 -31.72 17.48
C SER A 118 -13.14 -32.60 17.63
N TYR A 119 -14.31 -31.97 17.61
CA TYR A 119 -15.61 -32.62 17.78
C TYR A 119 -16.39 -32.58 16.46
N LYS A 120 -16.91 -33.71 15.99
CA LYS A 120 -17.66 -33.82 14.73
C LYS A 120 -18.97 -33.01 14.79
N ASP A 121 -19.67 -33.08 15.91
CA ASP A 121 -20.88 -32.28 16.19
C ASP A 121 -20.59 -30.82 16.56
N GLY A 122 -19.33 -30.49 16.89
CA GLY A 122 -18.91 -29.17 17.31
C GLY A 122 -19.28 -28.80 18.75
N ASP A 123 -19.73 -29.74 19.58
CA ASP A 123 -20.04 -29.55 20.99
C ASP A 123 -19.03 -30.28 21.88
N GLY A 124 -18.15 -29.51 22.55
CA GLY A 124 -17.10 -30.09 23.39
C GLY A 124 -17.57 -30.68 24.72
N ARG A 125 -18.88 -30.75 24.96
CA ARG A 125 -19.50 -31.52 26.05
C ARG A 125 -19.73 -32.98 25.67
N ASN A 126 -19.77 -33.29 24.38
CA ASN A 126 -19.90 -34.65 23.86
C ASN A 126 -18.52 -35.27 23.61
N THR A 127 -17.99 -35.92 24.65
CA THR A 127 -16.66 -36.55 24.64
C THR A 127 -16.68 -38.02 24.19
N HIS A 128 -17.77 -38.50 23.57
CA HIS A 128 -17.82 -39.88 23.09
C HIS A 128 -16.78 -40.10 21.99
N VAL A 129 -16.10 -41.26 22.01
CA VAL A 129 -15.04 -41.63 21.08
C VAL A 129 -15.41 -41.38 19.61
N ASP A 130 -16.62 -41.75 19.20
CA ASP A 130 -17.08 -41.59 17.82
C ASP A 130 -17.27 -40.13 17.40
N ASN A 131 -17.43 -39.21 18.35
CA ASN A 131 -17.54 -37.78 18.09
C ASN A 131 -16.17 -37.10 17.96
N LEU A 132 -15.08 -37.77 18.34
CA LEU A 132 -13.75 -37.18 18.35
C LEU A 132 -13.02 -37.44 17.02
N VAL A 133 -12.22 -36.45 16.60
CA VAL A 133 -11.39 -36.55 15.40
C VAL A 133 -10.07 -35.80 15.60
N LYS A 134 -8.96 -36.45 15.26
CA LYS A 134 -7.65 -35.80 15.16
C LYS A 134 -7.63 -34.87 13.96
N SER A 135 -7.19 -33.64 14.17
CA SER A 135 -7.23 -32.57 13.16
C SER A 135 -5.96 -31.73 13.24
N ASP A 136 -5.69 -30.99 12.17
CA ASP A 136 -4.59 -30.03 12.11
C ASP A 136 -5.09 -28.59 12.30
N ILE A 137 -4.17 -27.68 12.64
CA ILE A 137 -4.46 -26.26 12.88
C ILE A 137 -5.10 -25.60 11.65
N SER A 138 -4.64 -25.94 10.45
CA SER A 138 -5.09 -25.29 9.23
C SER A 138 -6.54 -25.66 8.91
N THR A 139 -6.90 -26.93 9.07
CA THR A 139 -8.28 -27.42 8.92
C THR A 139 -9.21 -26.81 9.97
N ILE A 140 -8.78 -26.73 11.25
CA ILE A 140 -9.57 -26.11 12.32
C ILE A 140 -9.80 -24.62 12.04
N LYS A 141 -8.76 -23.88 11.62
CA LYS A 141 -8.87 -22.46 11.26
C LYS A 141 -9.78 -22.27 10.06
N LEU A 142 -9.61 -23.06 8.99
CA LEU A 142 -10.44 -22.99 7.79
C LEU A 142 -11.91 -23.27 8.11
N ALA A 143 -12.20 -24.31 8.90
CA ALA A 143 -13.55 -24.61 9.35
C ALA A 143 -14.12 -23.49 10.22
N SER A 144 -13.29 -22.87 11.07
CA SER A 144 -13.68 -21.71 11.87
C SER A 144 -14.03 -20.50 11.01
N TYR A 145 -13.26 -20.21 9.95
CA TYR A 145 -13.58 -19.16 8.98
C TYR A 145 -14.87 -19.45 8.22
N LYS A 146 -15.04 -20.68 7.69
CA LYS A 146 -16.24 -21.10 6.95
C LYS A 146 -17.51 -21.02 7.80
N LYS A 147 -17.43 -21.39 9.08
CA LYS A 147 -18.53 -21.31 10.04
C LYS A 147 -18.70 -19.92 10.68
N GLY A 148 -17.93 -18.92 10.25
CA GLY A 148 -17.98 -17.56 10.80
C GLY A 148 -17.51 -17.43 12.26
N ARG A 149 -16.87 -18.47 12.82
CA ARG A 149 -16.36 -18.50 14.21
C ARG A 149 -15.09 -17.69 14.40
N ALA A 150 -14.44 -17.31 13.31
CA ALA A 150 -13.26 -16.46 13.30
C ALA A 150 -13.27 -15.60 12.02
N ILE A 151 -12.62 -14.44 12.08
CA ILE A 151 -12.44 -13.55 10.92
C ILE A 151 -10.98 -13.64 10.50
N SER A 152 -10.72 -13.78 9.20
CA SER A 152 -9.36 -13.74 8.68
C SER A 152 -8.80 -12.32 8.77
N HIS A 153 -7.56 -12.19 9.25
CA HIS A 153 -6.85 -10.91 9.28
C HIS A 153 -6.77 -10.26 7.89
N LEU A 154 -6.70 -11.06 6.82
CA LEU A 154 -6.70 -10.58 5.44
C LEU A 154 -8.02 -9.88 5.08
N THR A 155 -9.14 -10.38 5.60
CA THR A 155 -10.46 -9.76 5.39
C THR A 155 -10.56 -8.43 6.12
N VAL A 156 -10.01 -8.33 7.33
CA VAL A 156 -9.96 -7.08 8.12
C VAL A 156 -9.10 -6.02 7.44
N LEU A 157 -7.97 -6.43 6.84
CA LEU A 157 -7.04 -5.53 6.15
C LEU A 157 -7.48 -5.18 4.71
N SER A 158 -8.48 -5.88 4.18
CA SER A 158 -8.98 -5.64 2.83
C SER A 158 -9.72 -4.30 2.79
N LYS A 159 -9.09 -3.32 2.15
CA LYS A 159 -9.64 -1.99 1.95
C LYS A 159 -10.18 -1.88 0.53
N PRO A 160 -11.47 -1.54 0.34
CA PRO A 160 -12.03 -1.37 -1.00
C PRO A 160 -11.28 -0.28 -1.76
N VAL A 161 -11.25 -0.40 -3.08
CA VAL A 161 -10.53 0.54 -3.94
C VAL A 161 -11.32 0.81 -5.21
N THR A 162 -11.32 2.06 -5.66
CA THR A 162 -11.91 2.47 -6.94
C THR A 162 -10.80 2.81 -7.93
N GLN A 163 -10.92 2.29 -9.15
CA GLN A 163 -10.12 2.62 -10.33
C GLN A 163 -10.76 3.78 -11.08
N PHE A 164 -9.95 4.71 -11.59
CA PHE A 164 -10.40 5.83 -12.41
C PHE A 164 -9.61 5.93 -13.71
N ASP A 165 -10.25 6.42 -14.76
CA ASP A 165 -9.62 6.72 -16.06
C ASP A 165 -8.70 7.95 -15.98
N MET A 166 -8.14 8.33 -17.13
CA MET A 166 -7.18 9.44 -17.25
C MET A 166 -7.81 10.81 -16.99
N GLU A 167 -9.12 10.92 -17.19
CA GLU A 167 -9.93 12.10 -16.96
C GLU A 167 -10.42 12.17 -15.51
N GLY A 168 -10.24 11.09 -14.73
CA GLY A 168 -10.66 10.95 -13.35
C GLY A 168 -12.08 10.41 -13.18
N ASN A 169 -12.74 9.91 -14.22
CA ASN A 169 -14.04 9.27 -14.07
C ASN A 169 -13.88 7.86 -13.45
N PRO A 170 -14.76 7.45 -12.52
CA PRO A 170 -14.69 6.13 -11.91
C PRO A 170 -15.03 5.05 -12.94
N ILE A 171 -14.20 4.00 -12.99
CA ILE A 171 -14.37 2.85 -13.90
C ILE A 171 -14.99 1.68 -13.14
N ALA A 172 -14.32 1.24 -12.07
CA ALA A 172 -14.69 0.04 -11.33
C ALA A 172 -14.29 0.16 -9.86
N SER A 173 -15.04 -0.50 -8.99
CA SER A 173 -14.72 -0.65 -7.56
C SER A 173 -14.46 -2.11 -7.23
N PHE A 174 -13.47 -2.37 -6.40
CA PHE A 174 -13.05 -3.71 -6.00
C PHE A 174 -13.07 -3.84 -4.47
N PRO A 175 -13.34 -5.04 -3.93
CA PRO A 175 -13.32 -5.28 -2.49
C PRO A 175 -11.94 -5.04 -1.85
N SER A 176 -10.86 -5.20 -2.61
CA SER A 176 -9.50 -4.97 -2.14
C SER A 176 -8.55 -4.62 -3.29
N MET A 177 -7.39 -4.02 -2.98
CA MET A 177 -6.31 -3.83 -3.95
C MET A 177 -5.77 -5.16 -4.52
N TYR A 178 -5.88 -6.25 -3.76
CA TYR A 178 -5.49 -7.59 -4.22
C TYR A 178 -6.46 -8.11 -5.29
N GLU A 179 -7.77 -8.04 -5.02
CA GLU A 179 -8.80 -8.41 -6.00
C GLU A 179 -8.74 -7.52 -7.24
N ALA A 180 -8.53 -6.21 -7.06
CA ALA A 180 -8.29 -5.30 -8.17
C ALA A 180 -7.12 -5.77 -9.04
N GLY A 181 -5.98 -6.11 -8.43
CA GLY A 181 -4.81 -6.60 -9.13
C GLY A 181 -5.06 -7.92 -9.88
N LYS A 182 -5.79 -8.85 -9.26
CA LYS A 182 -6.15 -10.14 -9.86
C LYS A 182 -7.04 -9.97 -11.10
N ILE A 183 -8.07 -9.14 -11.02
CA ILE A 183 -9.02 -8.91 -12.13
C ILE A 183 -8.39 -8.10 -13.26
N THR A 184 -7.57 -7.10 -12.94
CA THR A 184 -6.96 -6.21 -13.94
C THR A 184 -5.63 -6.73 -14.48
N GLY A 185 -5.05 -7.77 -13.88
CA GLY A 185 -3.68 -8.23 -14.18
C GLY A 185 -2.59 -7.29 -13.66
N PHE A 186 -2.93 -6.39 -12.74
CA PHE A 186 -2.03 -5.38 -12.19
C PHE A 186 -1.42 -5.83 -10.85
N GLY A 187 -0.23 -5.30 -10.53
CA GLY A 187 0.39 -5.53 -9.23
C GLY A 187 -0.38 -4.82 -8.10
N GLY A 188 -1.02 -5.57 -7.20
CA GLY A 188 -1.74 -5.00 -6.04
C GLY A 188 -0.86 -4.08 -5.16
N ARG A 189 0.44 -4.36 -5.06
CA ARG A 189 1.42 -3.46 -4.41
C ARG A 189 1.49 -2.09 -5.08
N ASN A 190 1.53 -2.04 -6.41
CA ASN A 190 1.61 -0.77 -7.14
C ASN A 190 0.29 0.00 -7.06
N ILE A 191 -0.85 -0.69 -7.04
CA ILE A 191 -2.14 -0.07 -6.72
C ILE A 191 -2.09 0.57 -5.32
N ALA A 192 -1.53 -0.11 -4.32
CA ALA A 192 -1.36 0.46 -2.98
C ALA A 192 -0.40 1.67 -2.95
N GLU A 193 0.65 1.69 -3.77
CA GLU A 193 1.53 2.86 -3.92
C GLU A 193 0.79 4.07 -4.50
N VAL A 194 -0.15 3.86 -5.42
CA VAL A 194 -1.04 4.93 -5.93
C VAL A 194 -1.99 5.41 -4.83
N VAL A 195 -2.67 4.49 -4.17
CA VAL A 195 -3.65 4.81 -3.11
C VAL A 195 -3.01 5.57 -1.95
N SER A 196 -1.77 5.22 -1.59
CA SER A 196 -0.99 5.92 -0.55
C SER A 196 -0.40 7.26 -0.99
N GLY A 197 -0.54 7.62 -2.27
CA GLY A 197 -0.03 8.88 -2.82
C GLY A 197 1.48 8.90 -3.09
N LYS A 198 2.19 7.76 -2.97
CA LYS A 198 3.62 7.67 -3.32
C LYS A 198 3.85 7.87 -4.82
N VAL A 199 2.89 7.42 -5.63
CA VAL A 199 2.83 7.69 -7.07
C VAL A 199 1.42 8.14 -7.42
N HIS A 200 1.27 8.89 -8.51
CA HIS A 200 -0.03 9.44 -8.89
C HIS A 200 -0.91 8.43 -9.63
N MET A 201 -0.31 7.56 -10.45
CA MET A 201 -1.04 6.55 -11.23
C MET A 201 -0.18 5.32 -11.48
N TYR A 202 -0.83 4.23 -11.86
CA TYR A 202 -0.19 3.00 -12.29
C TYR A 202 -0.92 2.45 -13.52
N LYS A 203 -0.16 2.11 -14.57
CA LYS A 203 -0.70 1.55 -15.82
C LYS A 203 -1.77 2.42 -16.48
N GLY A 204 -1.66 3.74 -16.35
CA GLY A 204 -2.61 4.69 -16.94
C GLY A 204 -3.87 4.94 -16.10
N PHE A 205 -3.98 4.33 -14.91
CA PHE A 205 -5.16 4.46 -14.05
C PHE A 205 -4.82 5.11 -12.70
N PHE A 206 -5.74 5.94 -12.21
CA PHE A 206 -5.71 6.41 -10.84
C PHE A 206 -6.46 5.44 -9.92
N TRP A 207 -6.06 5.40 -8.65
CA TRP A 207 -6.63 4.50 -7.66
C TRP A 207 -6.87 5.24 -6.36
N LYS A 208 -8.02 5.02 -5.73
CA LYS A 208 -8.36 5.64 -4.45
C LYS A 208 -9.05 4.65 -3.52
N GLU A 209 -8.65 4.64 -2.25
CA GLU A 209 -9.30 3.85 -1.20
C GLU A 209 -10.78 4.23 -1.04
N GLY A 210 -11.66 3.24 -0.96
CA GLY A 210 -13.11 3.39 -0.87
C GLY A 210 -13.83 3.05 -2.18
N ILE A 211 -15.17 3.09 -2.10
CA ILE A 211 -16.08 2.96 -3.24
C ILE A 211 -16.52 4.37 -3.63
N HIS A 212 -16.05 4.85 -4.78
CA HIS A 212 -16.30 6.22 -5.26
C HIS A 212 -17.15 6.19 -6.51
N LYS A 213 -18.23 6.99 -6.52
CA LYS A 213 -19.09 7.21 -7.69
C LYS A 213 -18.85 8.56 -8.37
N ARG A 214 -18.10 9.45 -7.72
CA ARG A 214 -17.83 10.80 -8.21
C ARG A 214 -16.48 10.87 -8.91
N LYS A 215 -16.37 11.80 -9.86
CA LYS A 215 -15.14 12.11 -10.57
C LYS A 215 -14.03 12.55 -9.59
N LEU A 216 -12.83 12.03 -9.79
CA LEU A 216 -11.63 12.40 -9.06
C LEU A 216 -11.17 13.82 -9.46
N ASN A 217 -10.87 14.66 -8.47
CA ASN A 217 -10.36 16.00 -8.72
C ASN A 217 -8.83 15.94 -8.95
N LEU A 218 -8.43 15.84 -10.22
CA LEU A 218 -7.02 15.78 -10.62
C LEU A 218 -6.25 17.08 -10.28
N GLY A 219 -6.91 18.25 -10.32
CA GLY A 219 -6.29 19.53 -9.95
C GLY A 219 -5.89 19.60 -8.48
N LYS A 220 -6.58 18.89 -7.58
CA LYS A 220 -6.16 18.77 -6.17
C LYS A 220 -4.89 17.94 -6.02
N ILE A 221 -4.69 16.94 -6.88
CA ILE A 221 -3.49 16.10 -6.89
C ILE A 221 -2.27 16.94 -7.31
N GLU A 222 -2.42 17.84 -8.28
CA GLU A 222 -1.34 18.74 -8.74
C GLU A 222 -0.82 19.68 -7.66
N ARG A 223 -1.72 20.29 -6.87
CA ARG A 223 -1.35 21.29 -5.85
C ARG A 223 -0.56 20.73 -4.68
N ASN A 224 -0.69 19.45 -4.39
CA ASN A 224 -0.01 18.81 -3.26
C ASN A 224 1.46 18.48 -3.54
N VAL A 225 1.96 18.74 -4.76
CA VAL A 225 3.37 18.55 -5.11
C VAL A 225 4.14 19.82 -4.77
N THR A 226 4.94 19.80 -3.70
CA THR A 226 5.88 20.87 -3.39
C THR A 226 6.89 21.01 -4.53
N ARG A 227 6.88 22.15 -5.21
CA ARG A 227 7.82 22.46 -6.30
C ARG A 227 8.59 23.72 -6.00
N GLU A 228 9.85 23.72 -6.44
CA GLU A 228 10.67 24.91 -6.48
C GLU A 228 9.96 25.97 -7.35
N THR A 229 9.64 27.13 -6.78
CA THR A 229 8.93 28.21 -7.47
C THR A 229 9.85 29.07 -8.32
N ILE A 230 11.17 29.00 -8.10
CA ILE A 230 12.18 29.77 -8.82
C ILE A 230 13.30 28.82 -9.25
N HIS A 231 13.86 28.96 -10.45
CA HIS A 231 14.99 28.16 -10.91
C HIS A 231 16.32 28.61 -10.23
N THR A 232 16.57 28.19 -8.99
CA THR A 232 17.66 28.72 -8.16
C THR A 232 19.07 28.45 -8.73
N SER A 233 19.29 27.27 -9.33
CA SER A 233 20.57 26.91 -9.93
C SER A 233 20.93 27.82 -11.10
N LEU A 234 19.97 28.11 -11.99
CA LEU A 234 20.17 29.05 -13.09
C LEU A 234 20.28 30.49 -12.59
N LYS A 235 19.48 30.90 -11.59
CA LYS A 235 19.60 32.22 -10.93
C LYS A 235 21.03 32.44 -10.42
N LYS A 236 21.62 31.44 -9.76
CA LYS A 236 23.01 31.48 -9.26
C LYS A 236 24.02 31.58 -10.42
N ARG A 237 23.83 30.79 -11.49
CA ARG A 237 24.72 30.80 -12.67
C ARG A 237 24.68 32.14 -13.42
N LEU A 238 23.53 32.79 -13.46
CA LEU A 238 23.34 34.14 -14.03
C LEU A 238 23.83 35.26 -13.09
N ARG A 239 24.35 34.94 -11.91
CA ARG A 239 24.85 35.91 -10.91
C ARG A 239 23.78 36.91 -10.44
N LEU A 240 22.51 36.53 -10.50
CA LEU A 240 21.36 37.33 -10.06
C LEU A 240 21.14 37.19 -8.54
N ARG A 241 22.13 37.63 -7.75
CA ARG A 241 22.08 37.61 -6.28
C ARG A 241 21.33 38.83 -5.74
N ASN A 242 20.55 38.65 -4.69
CA ASN A 242 19.80 39.71 -3.98
C ASN A 242 18.84 40.53 -4.86
N ILE A 243 18.40 39.97 -5.99
CA ILE A 243 17.35 40.56 -6.82
C ILE A 243 15.99 40.16 -6.26
N ASP A 244 15.14 41.16 -6.08
CA ASP A 244 13.71 41.00 -5.77
C ASP A 244 13.07 39.98 -6.72
N PRO A 245 12.33 38.97 -6.22
CA PRO A 245 11.60 38.03 -7.05
C PRO A 245 10.82 38.65 -8.21
N ASP A 246 10.23 39.85 -8.02
CA ASP A 246 9.43 40.53 -9.04
C ASP A 246 10.27 41.12 -10.19
N ASN A 247 11.57 41.34 -9.95
CA ASN A 247 12.53 41.85 -10.92
C ASN A 247 13.34 40.74 -11.61
N LEU A 248 13.05 39.47 -11.32
CA LEU A 248 13.72 38.36 -11.98
C LEU A 248 13.24 38.21 -13.42
N PRO A 249 14.11 37.77 -14.35
CA PRO A 249 13.69 37.33 -15.67
C PRO A 249 12.51 36.36 -15.57
N PRO A 250 11.37 36.62 -16.25
CA PRO A 250 10.14 35.84 -16.08
C PRO A 250 10.33 34.33 -16.23
N PHE A 251 11.26 33.91 -17.10
CA PHE A 251 11.57 32.50 -17.31
C PHE A 251 12.21 31.77 -16.13
N LEU A 252 12.66 32.48 -15.09
CA LEU A 252 13.10 31.87 -13.83
C LEU A 252 11.94 31.51 -12.90
N ASN A 253 10.75 32.09 -13.10
CA ASN A 253 9.55 31.76 -12.34
C ASN A 253 8.96 30.43 -12.83
N LEU A 254 9.02 29.41 -11.97
CA LEU A 254 8.55 28.05 -12.22
C LEU A 254 7.10 27.79 -11.77
N SER A 255 6.40 28.78 -11.22
CA SER A 255 4.98 28.68 -10.85
C SER A 255 4.11 28.42 -12.09
N THR A 256 3.12 27.54 -12.04
CA THR A 256 2.20 27.35 -13.18
C THR A 256 1.22 28.50 -13.36
N GLU A 257 1.14 29.43 -12.40
CA GLU A 257 0.30 30.62 -12.48
C GLU A 257 0.84 31.60 -13.53
N SER A 258 -0.10 32.23 -14.23
CA SER A 258 0.22 33.25 -15.24
C SER A 258 0.42 34.60 -14.58
N MET A 259 1.47 35.32 -14.99
CA MET A 259 1.67 36.69 -14.53
C MET A 259 0.66 37.66 -15.17
N PRO A 260 0.41 38.83 -14.59
CA PRO A 260 -0.39 39.88 -15.23
C PRO A 260 0.12 40.21 -16.64
N GLY A 261 -0.78 40.16 -17.63
CA GLY A 261 -0.45 40.41 -19.05
C GLY A 261 0.26 39.26 -19.77
N GLU A 262 0.50 38.14 -19.10
CA GLU A 262 1.10 36.95 -19.72
C GLU A 262 0.08 36.20 -20.59
N ARG A 263 0.46 35.97 -21.85
CA ARG A 263 -0.34 35.26 -22.86
C ARG A 263 0.44 34.06 -23.37
N TRP A 264 -0.24 32.92 -23.50
CA TRP A 264 0.36 31.64 -23.90
C TRP A 264 -0.14 31.22 -25.28
N LYS A 265 0.76 30.71 -26.13
CA LYS A 265 0.43 30.08 -27.42
C LYS A 265 1.11 28.71 -27.53
N ASP A 266 0.51 27.80 -28.29
CA ASP A 266 1.11 26.49 -28.57
C ASP A 266 2.43 26.62 -29.32
N ALA A 267 3.41 25.82 -28.91
CA ALA A 267 4.72 25.79 -29.55
C ALA A 267 4.59 25.08 -30.92
N PRO A 268 5.03 25.69 -32.03
CA PRO A 268 4.90 25.12 -33.37
C PRO A 268 5.54 23.72 -33.48
N GLY A 269 4.78 22.75 -33.97
CA GLY A 269 5.17 21.34 -34.08
C GLY A 269 5.03 20.52 -32.79
N TYR A 270 4.62 21.17 -31.70
CA TYR A 270 4.43 20.61 -30.36
C TYR A 270 3.05 20.97 -29.77
N GLU A 271 2.07 21.18 -30.64
CA GLU A 271 0.69 21.52 -30.28
C GLU A 271 0.11 20.48 -29.32
N GLY A 272 -0.53 20.94 -28.23
CA GLY A 272 -1.07 20.07 -27.19
C GLY A 272 -0.02 19.44 -26.25
N LEU A 273 1.28 19.70 -26.46
CA LEU A 273 2.36 19.22 -25.58
C LEU A 273 3.07 20.35 -24.85
N TYR A 274 3.30 21.48 -25.52
CA TYR A 274 4.05 22.61 -24.98
C TYR A 274 3.44 23.94 -25.38
N LYS A 275 3.48 24.93 -24.47
CA LYS A 275 3.11 26.32 -24.73
C LYS A 275 4.27 27.26 -24.39
N VAL A 276 4.35 28.38 -25.10
CA VAL A 276 5.31 29.45 -24.87
C VAL A 276 4.57 30.75 -24.62
N SER A 277 5.04 31.54 -23.66
CA SER A 277 4.45 32.82 -23.30
C SER A 277 5.15 34.00 -23.98
N ASN A 278 4.45 35.13 -24.09
CA ASN A 278 5.01 36.40 -24.57
C ASN A 278 6.13 36.95 -23.65
N TYR A 279 6.30 36.42 -22.44
CA TYR A 279 7.40 36.77 -21.52
C TYR A 279 8.58 35.79 -21.61
N GLY A 280 8.53 34.82 -22.54
CA GLY A 280 9.59 33.85 -22.74
C GLY A 280 9.62 32.73 -21.73
N ARG A 281 8.49 32.41 -21.08
CA ARG A 281 8.32 31.17 -20.33
C ARG A 281 7.88 30.07 -21.27
N GLY A 282 8.35 28.85 -21.03
CA GLY A 282 7.84 27.65 -21.70
C GLY A 282 7.20 26.75 -20.67
N LYS A 283 6.08 26.11 -20.98
CA LYS A 283 5.47 25.09 -20.11
C LYS A 283 5.18 23.82 -20.88
N ALA A 284 5.38 22.68 -20.24
CA ALA A 284 4.89 21.40 -20.72
C ALA A 284 3.49 21.20 -20.15
N LEU A 285 2.54 20.89 -21.02
CA LEU A 285 1.16 20.62 -20.63
C LEU A 285 1.08 19.27 -19.90
N GLN A 286 0.05 19.12 -19.08
CA GLN A 286 -0.27 17.86 -18.43
C GLN A 286 -0.37 16.74 -19.48
N LYS A 287 0.28 15.62 -19.24
CA LYS A 287 0.23 14.46 -20.14
C LYS A 287 0.44 13.15 -19.41
N ILE A 288 0.05 12.06 -20.06
CA ILE A 288 0.42 10.70 -19.65
C ILE A 288 1.49 10.20 -20.60
N THR A 289 2.53 9.58 -20.06
CA THR A 289 3.65 9.09 -20.88
C THR A 289 3.25 7.82 -21.62
N TYR A 290 3.72 7.66 -22.86
CA TYR A 290 3.41 6.50 -23.73
C TYR A 290 4.13 5.20 -23.34
N GLY A 291 4.94 5.17 -22.27
CA GLY A 291 5.71 3.98 -21.87
C GLY A 291 4.85 2.90 -21.21
N LYS A 292 5.39 1.68 -21.06
CA LYS A 292 4.68 0.52 -20.44
C LYS A 292 4.06 0.78 -19.06
N GLN A 293 4.59 1.76 -18.33
CA GLN A 293 4.11 2.13 -16.99
C GLN A 293 3.03 3.22 -17.02
N GLN A 294 2.94 3.98 -18.12
CA GLN A 294 2.08 5.15 -18.31
C GLN A 294 2.02 6.04 -17.07
N LYS A 295 2.93 7.01 -17.01
CA LYS A 295 3.07 7.90 -15.85
C LYS A 295 2.33 9.21 -16.13
N TRP A 296 1.58 9.68 -15.13
CA TRP A 296 0.99 11.00 -15.16
C TRP A 296 2.05 12.05 -14.88
N MET A 297 2.14 13.01 -15.78
CA MET A 297 3.03 14.16 -15.70
C MET A 297 2.14 15.41 -15.60
N PRO A 298 2.17 16.11 -14.46
CA PRO A 298 1.40 17.34 -14.29
C PRO A 298 1.93 18.44 -15.21
N GLU A 299 1.10 19.48 -15.42
CA GLU A 299 1.57 20.70 -16.06
C GLU A 299 2.74 21.30 -15.25
N GLN A 300 3.77 21.77 -15.95
CA GLN A 300 4.94 22.39 -15.31
C GLN A 300 5.62 23.40 -16.24
N ILE A 301 6.10 24.50 -15.65
CA ILE A 301 7.02 25.40 -16.34
C ILE A 301 8.35 24.70 -16.58
N GLN A 302 8.84 24.79 -17.81
CA GLN A 302 10.11 24.20 -18.22
C GLN A 302 11.28 25.01 -17.66
N ARG A 303 12.23 24.28 -17.08
CA ARG A 303 13.53 24.84 -16.72
C ARG A 303 14.31 25.13 -17.99
N LEU A 304 14.50 26.41 -18.26
CA LEU A 304 15.30 26.85 -19.40
C LEU A 304 16.80 26.70 -19.11
N THR A 305 17.59 26.66 -20.18
CA THR A 305 19.05 26.76 -20.14
C THR A 305 19.49 28.01 -20.89
N VAL A 306 20.68 28.53 -20.55
CA VAL A 306 21.24 29.73 -21.17
C VAL A 306 22.65 29.38 -21.65
N ASP A 307 22.98 29.68 -22.91
CA ASP A 307 24.37 29.62 -23.39
C ASP A 307 25.14 30.85 -22.85
N PHE A 308 26.45 30.77 -22.82
CA PHE A 308 27.31 31.85 -22.36
C PHE A 308 28.33 32.15 -23.44
N ARG A 309 28.67 33.43 -23.60
CA ARG A 309 29.55 33.94 -24.65
C ARG A 309 30.58 34.86 -24.04
N ILE A 310 31.71 35.01 -24.70
CA ILE A 310 32.75 35.96 -24.29
C ILE A 310 32.47 37.29 -24.98
N ASP A 311 32.37 38.36 -24.19
CA ASP A 311 32.22 39.72 -24.72
C ASP A 311 33.57 40.29 -25.21
N ALA A 312 33.54 41.48 -25.82
CA ALA A 312 34.74 42.14 -26.33
C ALA A 312 35.79 42.47 -25.25
N LYS A 313 35.42 42.41 -23.96
CA LYS A 313 36.31 42.64 -22.82
C LYS A 313 36.80 41.33 -22.18
N GLY A 314 36.53 40.19 -22.81
CA GLY A 314 36.92 38.87 -22.30
C GLY A 314 36.02 38.33 -21.18
N LYS A 315 34.89 38.99 -20.87
CA LYS A 315 33.98 38.59 -19.80
C LYS A 315 32.91 37.64 -20.35
N GLU A 316 32.65 36.58 -19.59
CA GLU A 316 31.53 35.68 -19.85
C GLU A 316 30.19 36.39 -19.58
N VAL A 317 29.35 36.46 -20.60
CA VAL A 317 28.02 37.08 -20.58
C VAL A 317 26.94 36.10 -21.06
N PRO A 318 25.71 36.18 -20.52
CA PRO A 318 24.62 35.32 -20.97
C PRO A 318 24.26 35.56 -22.46
N GLY A 319 24.14 34.48 -23.21
CA GLY A 319 23.68 34.50 -24.60
C GLY A 319 22.17 34.24 -24.71
N SER A 320 21.77 33.42 -25.68
CA SER A 320 20.40 32.99 -25.90
C SER A 320 19.92 31.92 -24.91
N THR A 321 18.61 31.91 -24.72
CA THR A 321 17.90 30.98 -23.83
C THR A 321 17.26 29.85 -24.63
N PHE A 322 17.34 28.62 -24.10
CA PHE A 322 16.88 27.41 -24.76
C PHE A 322 15.99 26.55 -23.85
N VAL A 323 15.19 25.70 -24.48
CA VAL A 323 14.40 24.67 -23.82
C VAL A 323 14.55 23.34 -24.54
N CYS A 324 14.57 22.23 -23.79
CA CYS A 324 14.48 20.91 -24.38
C CYS A 324 13.01 20.49 -24.45
N MET A 325 12.47 20.31 -25.65
CA MET A 325 11.13 19.74 -25.88
C MET A 325 11.25 18.32 -26.39
N ALA A 326 10.26 17.48 -26.06
CA ALA A 326 10.24 16.07 -26.45
C ALA A 326 8.91 15.67 -27.09
N LYS A 327 8.98 15.04 -28.27
CA LYS A 327 7.84 14.50 -29.00
C LYS A 327 8.24 13.13 -29.56
N GLU A 328 7.37 12.13 -29.41
CA GLU A 328 7.59 10.77 -29.93
C GLU A 328 8.94 10.15 -29.53
N GLY A 329 9.35 10.36 -28.28
CA GLY A 329 10.63 9.86 -27.74
C GLY A 329 11.87 10.64 -28.20
N LYS A 330 11.75 11.54 -29.19
CA LYS A 330 12.84 12.39 -29.67
C LYS A 330 12.88 13.70 -28.91
N LYS A 331 14.08 14.10 -28.46
CA LYS A 331 14.33 15.38 -27.78
C LYS A 331 14.96 16.36 -28.76
N ARG A 332 14.53 17.62 -28.70
CA ARG A 332 15.14 18.72 -29.46
C ARG A 332 15.32 19.94 -28.57
N VAL A 333 16.45 20.60 -28.72
CA VAL A 333 16.73 21.88 -28.07
C VAL A 333 16.23 22.99 -28.98
N VAL A 334 15.40 23.89 -28.45
CA VAL A 334 14.77 24.97 -29.21
C VAL A 334 15.07 26.30 -28.53
N SER A 335 15.36 27.33 -29.32
CA SER A 335 15.59 28.69 -28.81
C SER A 335 14.26 29.33 -28.44
N ILE A 336 14.10 29.69 -27.17
CA ILE A 336 12.91 30.38 -26.67
C ILE A 336 12.71 31.76 -27.31
N PRO A 337 13.71 32.66 -27.42
CA PRO A 337 13.48 33.96 -28.04
C PRO A 337 13.02 33.86 -29.51
N ARG A 338 13.48 32.85 -30.27
CA ARG A 338 12.95 32.59 -31.62
C ARG A 338 11.47 32.23 -31.58
N LEU A 339 11.06 31.35 -30.67
CA LEU A 339 9.66 30.96 -30.50
C LEU A 339 8.80 32.15 -30.07
N VAL A 340 9.26 32.96 -29.11
CA VAL A 340 8.52 34.16 -28.66
C VAL A 340 8.31 35.13 -29.81
N TYR A 341 9.37 35.44 -30.57
CA TYR A 341 9.26 36.34 -31.71
C TYR A 341 8.28 35.79 -32.76
N TYR A 342 8.44 34.52 -33.14
CA TYR A 342 7.57 33.85 -34.12
C TYR A 342 6.09 33.89 -33.70
N LEU A 343 5.82 33.65 -32.41
CA LEU A 343 4.45 33.52 -31.90
C LEU A 343 3.76 34.86 -31.63
N PHE A 344 4.52 35.90 -31.26
CA PHE A 344 3.95 37.14 -30.72
C PHE A 344 4.34 38.41 -31.47
N VAL A 345 5.30 38.36 -32.39
CA VAL A 345 5.73 39.51 -33.19
C VAL A 345 5.45 39.27 -34.67
N GLU A 346 6.16 38.34 -35.30
CA GLU A 346 6.04 38.07 -36.74
C GLU A 346 6.53 36.64 -37.07
N LYS A 347 5.82 35.94 -37.96
CA LYS A 347 6.21 34.60 -38.40
C LYS A 347 7.43 34.66 -39.31
N PHE A 348 8.37 33.75 -39.11
CA PHE A 348 9.55 33.57 -39.95
C PHE A 348 9.96 32.09 -39.96
N ASP A 349 10.87 31.69 -40.85
CA ASP A 349 11.36 30.31 -40.86
C ASP A 349 12.23 30.03 -39.62
N LEU A 350 11.69 29.23 -38.70
CA LEU A 350 12.37 28.80 -37.48
C LEU A 350 13.60 27.93 -37.74
N HIS A 351 13.70 27.31 -38.92
CA HIS A 351 14.81 26.43 -39.30
C HIS A 351 15.95 27.17 -40.04
N ASP A 352 15.69 28.36 -40.57
CA ASP A 352 16.73 29.18 -41.20
C ASP A 352 17.63 29.83 -40.13
N ALA A 353 18.89 29.38 -40.11
CA ALA A 353 19.92 29.85 -39.18
C ALA A 353 20.41 31.29 -39.48
N ASN A 354 20.09 31.85 -40.65
CA ASN A 354 20.46 33.21 -41.02
C ASN A 354 19.64 34.26 -40.27
N TRP A 355 18.42 33.92 -39.87
CA TRP A 355 17.60 34.78 -39.04
C TRP A 355 18.10 34.74 -37.60
N ARG A 356 18.43 35.89 -37.02
CA ARG A 356 18.94 36.01 -35.65
C ARG A 356 18.07 36.95 -34.83
N ILE A 357 17.87 36.60 -33.56
CA ILE A 357 17.15 37.44 -32.60
C ILE A 357 18.14 38.36 -31.89
N TYR A 358 17.77 39.64 -31.81
CA TYR A 358 18.44 40.69 -31.06
C TYR A 358 17.48 41.26 -30.00
N TYR A 359 18.05 41.90 -28.99
CA TYR A 359 17.34 42.44 -27.83
C TYR A 359 17.43 43.97 -27.88
N LYS A 360 16.29 44.68 -27.83
CA LYS A 360 16.24 46.15 -27.96
C LYS A 360 16.98 46.85 -26.81
N ASP A 361 16.84 46.32 -25.61
CA ASP A 361 17.52 46.79 -24.39
C ASP A 361 18.96 46.27 -24.21
N GLY A 362 19.44 45.43 -25.14
CA GLY A 362 20.75 44.78 -25.03
C GLY A 362 20.83 43.67 -23.97
N ASN A 363 19.74 43.35 -23.27
CA ASN A 363 19.69 42.33 -22.23
C ASN A 363 19.08 41.03 -22.78
N SER A 364 19.93 40.01 -22.96
CA SER A 364 19.53 38.71 -23.49
C SER A 364 18.61 37.90 -22.57
N LEU A 365 18.48 38.32 -21.31
CA LEU A 365 17.55 37.73 -20.33
C LEU A 365 16.14 38.32 -20.42
N ASN A 366 15.96 39.47 -21.07
CA ASN A 366 14.64 40.05 -21.30
C ASN A 366 14.00 39.45 -22.56
N LEU A 367 13.30 38.34 -22.37
CA LEU A 367 12.65 37.57 -23.43
C LEU A 367 11.25 38.08 -23.79
N ASN A 368 10.84 39.26 -23.31
CA ASN A 368 9.54 39.83 -23.64
C ASN A 368 9.43 40.05 -25.15
N ALA A 369 8.31 39.65 -25.77
CA ALA A 369 8.07 39.81 -27.19
C ALA A 369 8.34 41.24 -27.70
N ASN A 370 7.99 42.26 -26.91
CA ASN A 370 8.20 43.66 -27.28
C ASN A 370 9.69 44.07 -27.27
N ASN A 371 10.56 43.30 -26.62
CA ASN A 371 12.01 43.53 -26.56
C ASN A 371 12.78 42.81 -27.69
N LEU A 372 12.13 41.96 -28.50
CA LEU A 372 12.81 41.16 -29.50
C LEU A 372 12.81 41.83 -30.89
N LEU A 373 13.90 41.63 -31.63
CA LEU A 373 14.08 42.07 -33.02
C LEU A 373 14.64 40.93 -33.87
N LEU A 374 14.15 40.77 -35.09
CA LEU A 374 14.66 39.81 -36.06
C LEU A 374 15.55 40.50 -37.10
N LYS A 375 16.76 39.98 -37.34
CA LYS A 375 17.68 40.50 -38.36
C LYS A 375 18.41 39.36 -39.07
N ARG A 376 18.80 39.55 -40.33
CA ARG A 376 19.66 38.59 -41.05
C ARG A 376 21.10 38.71 -40.57
N GLY A 377 21.81 37.59 -40.47
CA GLY A 377 23.20 37.51 -40.00
C GLY A 377 24.22 38.36 -40.77
N VAL A 378 23.91 38.78 -42.00
CA VAL A 378 24.78 39.68 -42.80
C VAL A 378 24.88 41.09 -42.17
N TRP A 379 23.84 41.51 -41.42
CA TRP A 379 23.77 42.84 -40.77
C TRP A 379 24.86 43.05 -39.69
N SER A 380 25.45 41.97 -39.13
CA SER A 380 26.50 42.10 -38.11
C SER A 380 27.87 42.51 -38.68
N PHE A 381 28.18 42.17 -39.93
CA PHE A 381 29.47 42.53 -40.55
C PHE A 381 29.50 43.99 -41.02
N SER A 382 28.37 44.53 -41.47
CA SER A 382 28.29 45.92 -41.96
C SER A 382 28.47 46.97 -40.85
N ASN A 383 28.06 46.67 -39.62
CA ASN A 383 28.24 47.59 -38.48
C ASN A 383 29.64 47.52 -37.86
N ILE A 384 30.34 46.37 -37.93
CA ILE A 384 31.76 46.28 -37.55
C ILE A 384 32.60 47.17 -38.47
N LYS A 385 32.32 47.18 -39.79
CA LYS A 385 33.00 48.09 -40.73
C LYS A 385 32.71 49.57 -40.43
N LYS A 386 31.47 49.92 -40.03
CA LYS A 386 31.11 51.30 -39.68
C LYS A 386 31.72 51.78 -38.34
N SER A 387 31.97 50.89 -37.38
CA SER A 387 32.65 51.28 -36.13
C SER A 387 34.17 51.38 -36.28
N ILE A 388 34.76 50.62 -37.20
CA ILE A 388 36.19 50.71 -37.53
C ILE A 388 36.48 51.96 -38.38
N ALA A 389 35.55 52.37 -39.26
CA ALA A 389 35.68 53.58 -40.07
C ALA A 389 35.42 54.90 -39.30
N LYS A 390 35.07 54.83 -38.00
CA LYS A 390 34.88 56.00 -37.12
C LYS A 390 35.95 56.09 -36.01
N LYS A 391 37.07 55.38 -36.16
CA LYS A 391 38.24 55.52 -35.30
C LYS A 391 39.37 56.17 -36.06
#